data_AF-A0A498LC71-F1
#
_entry.id   AF-A0A498LC71-F1
#
_cell.length_a   1.000
_cell.length_b   1.000
_cell.length_c   1.000
_cell.angle_alpha   90.00
_cell.angle_beta   90.00
_cell.angle_gamma   90.00
#
_symmetry.space_group_name_H-M   'P 1'
#
loop_
_entity.id
_entity.type
_entity.pdbx_description
1 polymer ?
#
loop_
_entity_poly.entity_id
_entity_poly.type
_entity_poly.pdbx_seq_one_letter_code
_entity_poly.pdbx_strand_id
1 'polypeptide(L)'
;MAFVVLLCLFSPVFSPQVSAAPVNNAFKHLQSAPKFWHISDLHLDPTYHVTEDHTKVCFSSKGVPAMDPGVFGDFLCDSPYQLILSAFTYMKQADLQPEFIIWTGDSPPHVPKEELSTDVVINVIANMTHTIRQFFPQLPVYPALGNHDYWPQDQLPTSANAIYDAVAKLWSPWLNPEAVATLQKGGFYSLVIKPGLRLVSLNTNLYYSPNQVTVNMTDPAGQFQWLQETLELSRQKMEKDIWQFYLNLTEANLEQKSEWKLEYIMTEAFDIDDIQPHNLHELALKFEQPQSKAFDKYFNHFMVNYNFSITCEGLCKMIQVCAVHFLDQETYSQCIAKSGV
;
A
#
# COMPACT_ATOMS: atom_id res chain seq x y z
N MET A 1 -10.69 -8.99 2.90
CA MET A 1 -9.86 -7.98 2.22
C MET A 1 -9.45 -6.90 3.24
N ALA A 2 -8.17 -6.52 3.31
CA ALA A 2 -7.69 -5.52 4.26
C ALA A 2 -7.64 -4.16 3.56
N PHE A 3 -8.59 -3.28 3.89
CA PHE A 3 -8.57 -1.88 3.45
C PHE A 3 -7.55 -1.13 4.28
N VAL A 4 -6.50 -0.59 3.65
CA VAL A 4 -5.41 0.09 4.35
C VAL A 4 -5.38 1.56 3.95
N VAL A 5 -5.61 2.41 4.95
CA VAL A 5 -5.46 3.86 4.86
C VAL A 5 -4.40 4.30 5.86
N LEU A 6 -3.29 4.81 5.34
CA LEU A 6 -2.09 5.23 6.04
C LEU A 6 -2.05 6.70 6.27
N LEU A 7 -1.58 7.16 7.41
CA LEU A 7 -0.98 8.49 7.57
C LEU A 7 0.51 8.31 7.86
N CYS A 8 1.36 9.25 7.47
CA CYS A 8 2.79 9.17 7.71
C CYS A 8 3.34 10.47 8.28
N LEU A 9 4.56 10.49 8.83
CA LEU A 9 5.22 11.66 9.44
C LEU A 9 6.69 11.77 8.98
N PHE A 10 7.18 12.96 8.65
CA PHE A 10 8.59 13.26 8.33
C PHE A 10 9.33 13.93 9.51
N SER A 11 10.52 13.47 9.87
CA SER A 11 11.39 14.17 10.83
C SER A 11 12.61 14.83 10.14
N PRO A 12 12.84 16.14 10.28
CA PRO A 12 14.05 16.80 9.81
C PRO A 12 15.11 16.79 10.92
N VAL A 13 15.99 15.80 10.97
CA VAL A 13 17.20 15.90 11.81
C VAL A 13 18.31 16.57 11.00
N PHE A 14 18.57 17.85 11.31
CA PHE A 14 19.79 18.57 10.96
C PHE A 14 20.65 18.71 12.21
N SER A 15 21.73 17.91 12.33
CA SER A 15 22.97 18.33 12.96
C SER A 15 24.08 17.30 12.74
N PRO A 16 25.32 17.70 12.37
CA PRO A 16 26.46 16.80 12.28
C PRO A 16 27.11 16.51 13.65
N GLN A 17 26.38 16.68 14.76
CA GLN A 17 26.85 16.35 16.10
C GLN A 17 25.98 15.24 16.68
N VAL A 18 26.58 14.07 16.85
CA VAL A 18 26.02 12.95 17.60
C VAL A 18 25.93 13.37 19.07
N SER A 19 24.75 13.86 19.47
CA SER A 19 24.33 13.93 20.85
C SER A 19 22.87 13.53 20.89
N ALA A 20 22.56 12.47 21.63
CA ALA A 20 21.20 12.00 21.83
C ALA A 20 20.35 13.16 22.37
N ALA A 21 19.36 13.60 21.58
CA ALA A 21 18.41 14.61 22.06
C ALA A 21 17.56 13.98 23.18
N PRO A 22 17.32 14.70 24.28
CA PRO A 22 16.50 14.18 25.38
C PRO A 22 15.07 13.89 24.89
N VAL A 23 14.51 12.77 25.35
CA VAL A 23 13.20 12.17 25.01
C VAL A 23 12.04 13.19 25.01
N ASN A 24 12.12 14.27 25.80
CA ASN A 24 11.11 15.34 25.85
C ASN A 24 11.04 16.23 24.59
N ASN A 25 12.05 16.23 23.72
CA ASN A 25 12.03 17.00 22.45
C ASN A 25 11.45 16.19 21.26
N ALA A 26 11.44 14.86 21.32
CA ALA A 26 10.87 14.02 20.26
C ALA A 26 9.36 14.26 20.07
N PHE A 27 8.62 14.39 21.18
CA PHE A 27 7.17 14.66 21.16
C PHE A 27 6.78 16.03 20.56
N LYS A 28 7.63 17.07 20.71
CA LYS A 28 7.40 18.36 20.04
C LYS A 28 7.70 18.31 18.54
N HIS A 29 8.67 17.49 18.12
CA HIS A 29 9.00 17.33 16.71
C HIS A 29 7.91 16.55 15.94
N LEU A 30 7.28 15.53 16.54
CA LEU A 30 6.18 14.79 15.90
C LEU A 30 4.96 15.67 15.55
N GLN A 31 4.69 16.74 16.30
CA GLN A 31 3.56 17.65 16.00
C GLN A 31 3.80 18.57 14.80
N SER A 32 5.05 18.72 14.34
CA SER A 32 5.46 19.61 13.23
C SER A 32 5.97 18.87 11.99
N ALA A 33 5.99 17.55 12.05
CA ALA A 33 6.42 16.66 10.99
C ALA A 33 5.44 16.73 9.79
N PRO A 34 5.94 16.88 8.54
CA PRO A 34 5.12 16.74 7.34
C PRO A 34 4.37 15.41 7.34
N LYS A 35 3.08 15.45 7.04
CA LYS A 35 2.23 14.25 6.96
C LYS A 35 1.78 13.98 5.54
N PHE A 36 1.42 12.74 5.25
CA PHE A 36 0.69 12.40 4.03
C PHE A 36 -0.09 11.12 4.27
N TRP A 37 -1.12 10.89 3.46
CA TRP A 37 -1.81 9.61 3.48
C TRP A 37 -1.18 8.61 2.51
N HIS A 38 -1.30 7.31 2.75
CA HIS A 38 -1.04 6.26 1.76
C HIS A 38 -2.25 5.33 1.71
N ILE A 39 -2.83 5.13 0.54
CA ILE A 39 -3.96 4.24 0.34
C ILE A 39 -3.56 3.17 -0.67
N SER A 40 -4.04 1.95 -0.50
CA SER A 40 -3.72 0.84 -1.39
C SER A 40 -4.87 -0.14 -1.47
N ASP A 41 -4.93 -0.90 -2.57
CA ASP A 41 -5.77 -2.10 -2.69
C ASP A 41 -7.25 -1.79 -2.40
N LEU A 42 -7.77 -0.74 -3.05
CA LEU A 42 -9.15 -0.32 -2.86
C LEU A 42 -10.12 -1.39 -3.34
N HIS A 43 -9.79 -2.08 -4.43
CA HIS A 43 -10.57 -3.20 -5.01
C HIS A 43 -12.08 -3.00 -4.90
N LEU A 44 -12.60 -2.00 -5.61
CA LEU A 44 -14.03 -1.75 -5.68
C LEU A 44 -14.72 -2.94 -6.35
N ASP A 45 -15.59 -3.63 -5.62
CA ASP A 45 -16.59 -4.52 -6.22
C ASP A 45 -17.90 -3.74 -6.46
N PRO A 46 -18.20 -3.34 -7.71
CA PRO A 46 -19.43 -2.63 -8.04
C PRO A 46 -20.68 -3.53 -7.96
N THR A 47 -20.52 -4.85 -7.85
CA THR A 47 -21.62 -5.81 -7.76
C THR A 47 -22.08 -6.05 -6.32
N TYR A 48 -21.33 -5.57 -5.31
CA TYR A 48 -21.62 -5.85 -3.92
C TYR A 48 -23.02 -5.35 -3.51
N HIS A 49 -23.88 -6.26 -3.05
CA HIS A 49 -25.16 -5.95 -2.43
C HIS A 49 -25.61 -7.06 -1.47
N VAL A 50 -26.25 -6.70 -0.37
CA VAL A 50 -26.76 -7.69 0.60
C VAL A 50 -28.05 -8.34 0.04
N THR A 51 -28.10 -9.67 0.07
CA THR A 51 -29.22 -10.47 -0.45
C THR A 51 -29.30 -11.80 0.29
N GLU A 52 -30.48 -12.45 0.29
CA GLU A 52 -30.69 -13.76 0.94
C GLU A 52 -29.87 -14.88 0.28
N ASP A 53 -29.63 -14.78 -1.03
CA ASP A 53 -28.76 -15.70 -1.75
C ASP A 53 -27.30 -15.26 -1.61
N HIS A 54 -26.64 -15.74 -0.55
CA HIS A 54 -25.26 -15.36 -0.22
C HIS A 54 -24.24 -15.65 -1.33
N THR A 55 -24.56 -16.49 -2.33
CA THR A 55 -23.70 -16.73 -3.51
C THR A 55 -23.69 -15.57 -4.50
N LYS A 56 -24.65 -14.63 -4.37
CA LYS A 56 -24.85 -13.48 -5.26
C LYS A 56 -24.52 -12.14 -4.61
N VAL A 57 -23.97 -12.15 -3.39
CA VAL A 57 -23.64 -10.92 -2.67
C VAL A 57 -22.60 -10.10 -3.42
N CYS A 58 -21.58 -10.76 -3.96
CA CYS A 58 -20.48 -10.12 -4.68
C CYS A 58 -19.91 -11.10 -5.71
N PHE A 59 -19.43 -10.60 -6.85
CA PHE A 59 -18.82 -11.45 -7.87
C PHE A 59 -17.41 -11.86 -7.48
N SER A 60 -16.73 -11.07 -6.64
CA SER A 60 -15.40 -11.37 -6.13
C SER A 60 -15.33 -12.66 -5.30
N SER A 61 -16.45 -13.11 -4.70
CA SER A 61 -16.50 -14.41 -4.00
C SER A 61 -16.50 -15.61 -4.95
N LYS A 62 -16.66 -15.38 -6.26
CA LYS A 62 -16.64 -16.41 -7.30
C LYS A 62 -17.67 -17.52 -7.04
N GLY A 63 -18.84 -17.14 -6.52
CA GLY A 63 -19.95 -18.05 -6.21
C GLY A 63 -19.83 -18.75 -4.86
N VAL A 64 -18.77 -18.50 -4.08
CA VAL A 64 -18.71 -18.93 -2.68
C VAL A 64 -19.72 -18.09 -1.88
N PRO A 65 -20.61 -18.70 -1.07
CA PRO A 65 -21.55 -17.94 -0.25
C PRO A 65 -20.80 -17.02 0.71
N ALA A 66 -21.10 -15.71 0.67
CA ALA A 66 -20.64 -14.75 1.68
C ALA A 66 -21.04 -15.23 3.08
N MET A 67 -20.15 -15.07 4.06
CA MET A 67 -20.35 -15.67 5.39
C MET A 67 -21.35 -14.89 6.23
N ASP A 68 -21.16 -13.58 6.33
CA ASP A 68 -21.97 -12.67 7.13
C ASP A 68 -21.96 -11.27 6.48
N PRO A 69 -22.63 -11.11 5.32
CA PRO A 69 -22.50 -9.91 4.50
C PRO A 69 -23.10 -8.68 5.18
N GLY A 70 -22.25 -7.70 5.50
CA GLY A 70 -22.64 -6.43 6.09
C GLY A 70 -22.68 -5.28 5.07
N VAL A 71 -23.07 -4.09 5.51
CA VAL A 71 -23.07 -2.88 4.67
C VAL A 71 -21.65 -2.49 4.23
N PHE A 72 -20.63 -2.80 5.04
CA PHE A 72 -19.23 -2.47 4.75
C PHE A 72 -18.42 -3.63 4.17
N GLY A 73 -19.05 -4.77 3.90
CA GLY A 73 -18.38 -5.89 3.22
C GLY A 73 -18.56 -7.23 3.92
N ASP A 74 -17.90 -8.23 3.35
CA ASP A 74 -17.75 -9.59 3.85
C ASP A 74 -16.29 -10.03 3.63
N PHE A 75 -15.79 -10.99 4.42
CA PHE A 75 -14.40 -11.46 4.28
C PHE A 75 -14.11 -12.16 2.95
N LEU A 76 -15.13 -12.71 2.29
CA LEU A 76 -15.05 -13.33 0.96
C LEU A 76 -15.31 -12.36 -0.18
N CYS A 77 -15.64 -11.10 0.13
CA CYS A 77 -15.91 -10.07 -0.86
C CYS A 77 -14.79 -9.04 -0.93
N ASP A 78 -14.68 -8.45 -2.11
CA ASP A 78 -13.95 -7.22 -2.33
C ASP A 78 -14.79 -6.02 -1.86
N SER A 79 -14.18 -4.84 -1.87
CA SER A 79 -14.70 -3.68 -1.14
C SER A 79 -15.99 -3.15 -1.77
N PRO A 80 -17.12 -3.10 -1.04
CA PRO A 80 -18.25 -2.29 -1.48
C PRO A 80 -17.86 -0.82 -1.50
N TYR A 81 -18.48 -0.05 -2.39
CA TYR A 81 -18.20 1.38 -2.49
C TYR A 81 -18.42 2.13 -1.16
N GLN A 82 -19.36 1.66 -0.34
CA GLN A 82 -19.64 2.22 0.98
C GLN A 82 -18.45 2.09 1.94
N LEU A 83 -17.67 1.00 1.88
CA LEU A 83 -16.44 0.84 2.67
C LEU A 83 -15.41 1.90 2.28
N ILE A 84 -15.18 2.06 0.97
CA ILE A 84 -14.24 3.04 0.40
C ILE A 84 -14.61 4.46 0.82
N LEU A 85 -15.89 4.83 0.65
CA LEU A 85 -16.40 6.14 1.03
C LEU A 85 -16.26 6.40 2.54
N SER A 86 -16.44 5.36 3.37
CA SER A 86 -16.26 5.48 4.81
C SER A 86 -14.80 5.78 5.17
N ALA A 87 -13.85 5.17 4.47
CA ALA A 87 -12.42 5.39 4.65
C ALA A 87 -12.02 6.84 4.33
N PHE A 88 -12.46 7.35 3.17
CA PHE A 88 -12.19 8.73 2.78
C PHE A 88 -12.92 9.75 3.67
N THR A 89 -14.11 9.40 4.18
CA THR A 89 -14.82 10.22 5.16
C THR A 89 -14.02 10.36 6.45
N TYR A 90 -13.47 9.26 6.96
CA TYR A 90 -12.62 9.31 8.13
C TYR A 90 -11.34 10.11 7.91
N MET A 91 -10.61 9.87 6.82
CA MET A 91 -9.41 10.62 6.47
C MET A 91 -9.64 12.13 6.49
N LYS A 92 -10.82 12.57 6.01
CA LYS A 92 -11.23 13.97 6.03
C LYS A 92 -11.57 14.48 7.42
N GLN A 93 -12.21 13.65 8.25
CA GLN A 93 -12.60 14.00 9.63
C GLN A 93 -11.43 14.00 10.61
N ALA A 94 -10.42 13.16 10.39
CA ALA A 94 -9.26 13.05 11.26
C ALA A 94 -8.45 14.36 11.33
N ASP A 95 -8.63 15.28 10.37
CA ASP A 95 -8.02 16.63 10.30
C ASP A 95 -6.51 16.64 10.62
N LEU A 96 -5.82 15.64 10.09
CA LEU A 96 -4.39 15.45 10.38
C LEU A 96 -3.50 16.39 9.57
N GLN A 97 -4.09 17.20 8.67
CA GLN A 97 -3.41 18.14 7.77
C GLN A 97 -2.27 17.49 6.96
N PRO A 98 -2.56 16.44 6.15
CA PRO A 98 -1.59 15.86 5.23
C PRO A 98 -1.20 16.86 4.12
N GLU A 99 0.03 16.76 3.62
CA GLU A 99 0.52 17.53 2.47
C GLU A 99 0.17 16.85 1.13
N PHE A 100 0.03 15.52 1.10
CA PHE A 100 -0.29 14.74 -0.10
C PHE A 100 -0.89 13.38 0.25
N ILE A 101 -1.24 12.60 -0.78
CA ILE A 101 -1.69 11.21 -0.69
C ILE A 101 -0.83 10.35 -1.65
N ILE A 102 -0.33 9.20 -1.20
CA ILE A 102 0.23 8.15 -2.05
C ILE A 102 -0.89 7.14 -2.30
N TRP A 103 -1.08 6.68 -3.54
CA TRP A 103 -2.10 5.68 -3.85
C TRP A 103 -1.49 4.53 -4.66
N THR A 104 -1.21 3.39 -4.05
CA THR A 104 -0.44 2.31 -4.70
C THR A 104 -1.28 1.32 -5.52
N GLY A 105 -2.39 1.79 -6.09
CA GLY A 105 -3.15 1.06 -7.11
C GLY A 105 -4.12 0.02 -6.58
N ASP A 106 -4.42 -0.94 -7.46
CA ASP A 106 -5.35 -2.06 -7.28
C ASP A 106 -6.79 -1.61 -7.00
N SER A 107 -7.39 -1.03 -8.05
CA SER A 107 -8.75 -0.49 -8.02
C SER A 107 -9.82 -1.52 -8.42
N PRO A 108 -9.66 -2.31 -9.50
CA PRO A 108 -10.66 -3.31 -9.93
C PRO A 108 -10.76 -4.52 -8.98
N PRO A 109 -11.88 -5.25 -8.99
CA PRO A 109 -12.07 -6.40 -8.10
C PRO A 109 -11.42 -7.69 -8.64
N HIS A 110 -11.31 -8.69 -7.77
CA HIS A 110 -10.86 -10.04 -8.04
C HIS A 110 -11.98 -10.91 -8.63
N VAL A 111 -12.30 -10.70 -9.89
CA VAL A 111 -13.29 -11.49 -10.64
C VAL A 111 -12.60 -12.30 -11.75
N PRO A 112 -13.26 -13.33 -12.32
CA PRO A 112 -12.76 -13.99 -13.52
C PRO A 112 -12.50 -12.97 -14.63
N LYS A 113 -11.45 -13.16 -15.44
CA LYS A 113 -11.04 -12.21 -16.48
C LYS A 113 -12.16 -11.91 -17.50
N GLU A 114 -13.09 -12.84 -17.67
CA GLU A 114 -14.25 -12.76 -18.55
C GLU A 114 -15.29 -11.74 -18.07
N GLU A 115 -15.29 -11.41 -16.77
CA GLU A 115 -16.17 -10.41 -16.15
C GLU A 115 -15.59 -8.98 -16.24
N LEU A 116 -14.35 -8.84 -16.72
CA LEU A 116 -13.68 -7.56 -16.92
C LEU A 116 -13.36 -7.30 -18.39
N SER A 117 -13.02 -6.05 -18.68
CA SER A 117 -12.45 -5.60 -19.95
C SER A 117 -11.58 -4.38 -19.69
N THR A 118 -10.79 -3.97 -20.70
CA THR A 118 -10.01 -2.72 -20.64
C THR A 118 -10.87 -1.52 -20.26
N ASP A 119 -12.07 -1.39 -20.84
CA ASP A 119 -12.97 -0.26 -20.54
C ASP A 119 -13.51 -0.32 -19.12
N VAL A 120 -13.86 -1.51 -18.62
CA VAL A 120 -14.32 -1.68 -17.23
C VAL A 120 -13.21 -1.32 -16.25
N VAL A 121 -11.97 -1.77 -16.48
CA VAL A 121 -10.81 -1.43 -15.65
C VAL A 121 -10.58 0.08 -15.64
N ILE A 122 -10.56 0.74 -16.81
CA ILE A 122 -10.43 2.19 -16.91
C ILE A 122 -11.55 2.91 -16.15
N ASN A 123 -12.79 2.45 -16.26
CA ASN A 123 -13.93 3.05 -15.58
C ASN A 123 -13.83 2.94 -14.05
N VAL A 124 -13.34 1.81 -13.52
CA VAL A 124 -13.13 1.65 -12.08
C VAL A 124 -12.00 2.56 -11.59
N ILE A 125 -10.87 2.63 -12.29
CA ILE A 125 -9.77 3.56 -11.95
C ILE A 125 -10.23 5.02 -12.02
N ALA A 126 -11.03 5.37 -13.04
CA ALA A 126 -11.61 6.70 -13.19
C ALA A 126 -12.59 7.03 -12.05
N ASN A 127 -13.40 6.06 -11.62
CA ASN A 127 -14.28 6.21 -10.46
C ASN A 127 -13.46 6.52 -9.21
N MET A 128 -12.48 5.67 -8.85
CA MET A 128 -11.61 5.90 -7.69
C MET A 128 -10.88 7.25 -7.76
N THR A 129 -10.33 7.59 -8.92
CA THR A 129 -9.68 8.89 -9.16
C THR A 129 -10.65 10.04 -8.89
N HIS A 130 -11.88 9.97 -9.39
CA HIS A 130 -12.89 11.00 -9.19
C HIS A 130 -13.30 11.11 -7.73
N THR A 131 -13.55 9.99 -7.06
CA THR A 131 -13.92 9.93 -5.64
C THR A 131 -12.84 10.57 -4.77
N ILE A 132 -11.57 10.21 -4.97
CA ILE A 132 -10.46 10.81 -4.22
C ILE A 132 -10.42 12.33 -4.44
N ARG A 133 -10.57 12.81 -5.69
CA ARG A 133 -10.61 14.25 -6.00
C ARG A 133 -11.80 14.98 -5.36
N GLN A 134 -12.94 14.33 -5.24
CA GLN A 134 -14.12 14.91 -4.57
C GLN A 134 -13.89 15.07 -3.07
N PHE A 135 -13.26 14.08 -2.42
CA PHE A 135 -12.95 14.16 -1.00
C PHE A 135 -11.81 15.13 -0.70
N PHE A 136 -10.78 15.16 -1.55
CA PHE A 136 -9.54 15.88 -1.34
C PHE A 136 -9.16 16.78 -2.54
N PRO A 137 -9.98 17.79 -2.89
CA PRO A 137 -9.78 18.60 -4.10
C PRO A 137 -8.50 19.44 -4.10
N GLN A 138 -7.89 19.65 -2.93
CA GLN A 138 -6.68 20.47 -2.75
C GLN A 138 -5.42 19.64 -2.47
N LEU A 139 -5.55 18.33 -2.25
CA LEU A 139 -4.38 17.49 -2.01
C LEU A 139 -3.88 16.87 -3.31
N PRO A 140 -2.58 17.00 -3.63
CA PRO A 140 -2.00 16.21 -4.69
C PRO A 140 -1.99 14.73 -4.29
N VAL A 141 -2.27 13.87 -5.26
CA VAL A 141 -2.24 12.42 -5.09
C VAL A 141 -1.19 11.87 -6.05
N TYR A 142 -0.36 10.95 -5.57
CA TYR A 142 0.72 10.34 -6.33
C TYR A 142 0.44 8.84 -6.47
N PRO A 143 -0.21 8.41 -7.57
CA PRO A 143 -0.60 7.02 -7.73
C PRO A 143 0.53 6.13 -8.25
N ALA A 144 0.43 4.83 -8.02
CA ALA A 144 1.10 3.76 -8.75
C ALA A 144 0.05 2.83 -9.34
N LEU A 145 0.41 2.09 -10.40
CA LEU A 145 -0.44 1.04 -10.94
C LEU A 145 -0.22 -0.26 -10.14
N GLY A 146 -1.30 -0.92 -9.74
CA GLY A 146 -1.27 -2.28 -9.26
C GLY A 146 -1.49 -3.31 -10.38
N ASN A 147 -1.41 -4.60 -10.07
CA ASN A 147 -1.53 -5.67 -11.05
C ASN A 147 -2.98 -5.87 -11.54
N HIS A 148 -3.98 -5.49 -10.73
CA HIS A 148 -5.38 -5.49 -11.13
C HIS A 148 -5.78 -4.24 -11.94
N ASP A 149 -4.96 -3.20 -11.98
CA ASP A 149 -5.20 -1.99 -12.79
C ASP A 149 -4.91 -2.20 -14.30
N TYR A 150 -4.95 -3.44 -14.78
CA TYR A 150 -4.76 -3.79 -16.19
C TYR A 150 -5.71 -4.92 -16.63
N TRP A 151 -5.98 -5.01 -17.93
CA TRP A 151 -6.74 -6.12 -18.50
C TRP A 151 -6.02 -6.78 -19.69
N PRO A 152 -5.89 -8.13 -19.70
CA PRO A 152 -6.13 -9.04 -18.56
C PRO A 152 -5.22 -8.70 -17.37
N GLN A 153 -5.67 -9.00 -16.13
CA GLN A 153 -4.91 -8.70 -14.92
C GLN A 153 -3.48 -9.26 -14.98
N ASP A 154 -2.55 -8.60 -14.29
CA ASP A 154 -1.12 -8.92 -14.20
C ASP A 154 -0.31 -8.68 -15.49
N GLN A 155 -0.93 -8.64 -16.67
CA GLN A 155 -0.24 -8.62 -17.98
C GLN A 155 0.18 -7.20 -18.43
N LEU A 156 0.75 -6.40 -17.52
CA LEU A 156 1.15 -5.02 -17.82
C LEU A 156 2.30 -4.99 -18.85
N PRO A 157 2.15 -4.25 -19.98
CA PRO A 157 3.12 -4.26 -21.07
C PRO A 157 4.25 -3.25 -20.89
N THR A 158 5.28 -3.35 -21.73
CA THR A 158 6.46 -2.48 -21.69
C THR A 158 6.35 -1.22 -22.55
N SER A 159 5.18 -0.94 -23.12
CA SER A 159 4.95 0.18 -24.03
C SER A 159 3.59 0.83 -23.82
N ALA A 160 3.43 2.02 -24.42
CA ALA A 160 2.20 2.79 -24.37
C ALA A 160 0.99 1.95 -24.79
N ASN A 161 -0.12 2.13 -24.07
CA ASN A 161 -1.36 1.39 -24.28
C ASN A 161 -2.55 2.21 -23.77
N ALA A 162 -3.76 1.73 -24.05
CA ALA A 162 -4.99 2.43 -23.71
C ALA A 162 -5.15 2.74 -22.21
N ILE A 163 -4.68 1.85 -21.32
CA ILE A 163 -4.76 2.05 -19.87
C ILE A 163 -3.73 3.09 -19.42
N TYR A 164 -2.47 3.00 -19.87
CA TYR A 164 -1.44 3.99 -19.54
C TYR A 164 -1.84 5.39 -20.02
N ASP A 165 -2.42 5.48 -21.22
CA ASP A 165 -2.97 6.73 -21.75
C ASP A 165 -4.16 7.24 -20.94
N ALA A 166 -5.04 6.35 -20.48
CA ALA A 166 -6.19 6.74 -19.67
C ALA A 166 -5.75 7.26 -18.29
N VAL A 167 -4.90 6.53 -17.57
CA VAL A 167 -4.44 6.93 -16.24
C VAL A 167 -3.57 8.19 -16.30
N ALA A 168 -2.76 8.36 -17.35
CA ALA A 168 -2.01 9.60 -17.55
C ALA A 168 -2.92 10.82 -17.73
N LYS A 169 -4.04 10.68 -18.47
CA LYS A 169 -5.03 11.75 -18.59
C LYS A 169 -5.73 12.02 -17.25
N LEU A 170 -6.17 10.96 -16.57
CA LEU A 170 -6.87 11.02 -15.29
C LEU A 170 -6.00 11.69 -14.19
N TRP A 171 -4.71 11.35 -14.15
CA TRP A 171 -3.77 11.79 -13.12
C TRP A 171 -2.95 13.02 -13.50
N SER A 172 -3.04 13.51 -14.75
CA SER A 172 -2.39 14.75 -15.19
C SER A 172 -2.60 15.97 -14.28
N PRO A 173 -3.74 16.14 -13.56
CA PRO A 173 -3.87 17.27 -12.63
C PRO A 173 -2.93 17.21 -11.42
N TRP A 174 -2.37 16.03 -11.10
CA TRP A 174 -1.45 15.84 -9.97
C TRP A 174 0.02 15.75 -10.39
N LEU A 175 0.29 15.59 -11.69
CA LEU A 175 1.61 15.27 -12.22
C LEU A 175 2.12 16.39 -13.13
N ASN A 176 3.44 16.56 -13.17
CA ASN A 176 4.06 17.46 -14.15
C ASN A 176 4.13 16.80 -15.54
N PRO A 177 4.36 17.55 -16.63
CA PRO A 177 4.37 16.98 -17.98
C PRO A 177 5.39 15.85 -18.21
N GLU A 178 6.53 15.88 -17.52
CA GLU A 178 7.57 14.85 -17.61
C GLU A 178 7.12 13.53 -16.95
N ALA A 179 6.47 13.62 -15.79
CA ALA A 179 5.86 12.48 -15.11
C ALA A 179 4.71 11.90 -15.92
N VAL A 180 3.87 12.74 -16.54
CA VAL A 180 2.81 12.28 -17.44
C VAL A 180 3.40 11.53 -18.64
N ALA A 181 4.46 12.06 -19.27
CA ALA A 181 5.08 11.43 -20.44
C ALA A 181 5.69 10.05 -20.13
N THR A 182 6.35 9.89 -18.98
CA THR A 182 6.91 8.60 -18.54
C THR A 182 5.83 7.60 -18.15
N LEU A 183 4.78 8.06 -17.47
CA LEU A 183 3.60 7.27 -17.12
C LEU A 183 2.90 6.72 -18.37
N GLN A 184 2.70 7.54 -19.42
CA GLN A 184 2.13 7.10 -20.69
C GLN A 184 2.98 6.02 -21.38
N LYS A 185 4.30 6.11 -21.24
CA LYS A 185 5.24 5.21 -21.93
C LYS A 185 5.36 3.85 -21.26
N GLY A 186 5.41 3.80 -19.92
CA GLY A 186 5.79 2.59 -19.18
C GLY A 186 5.07 2.36 -17.85
N GLY A 187 4.10 3.20 -17.49
CA GLY A 187 3.35 3.03 -16.24
C GLY A 187 4.08 3.50 -14.97
N PHE A 188 5.24 4.16 -15.10
CA PHE A 188 6.07 4.66 -13.99
C PHE A 188 6.46 6.12 -14.21
N TYR A 189 6.78 6.84 -13.14
CA TYR A 189 7.17 8.25 -13.23
C TYR A 189 7.93 8.74 -11.99
N SER A 190 8.56 9.91 -12.08
CA SER A 190 9.11 10.62 -10.92
C SER A 190 8.83 12.10 -11.00
N LEU A 191 8.79 12.76 -9.84
CA LEU A 191 8.70 14.21 -9.73
C LEU A 191 9.21 14.69 -8.37
N VAL A 192 9.68 15.93 -8.33
CA VAL A 192 10.03 16.61 -7.08
C VAL A 192 8.74 17.15 -6.49
N ILE A 193 8.34 16.64 -5.32
CA ILE A 193 7.09 17.04 -4.66
C ILE A 193 7.31 18.20 -3.69
N LYS A 194 8.53 18.35 -3.15
CA LYS A 194 9.01 19.53 -2.43
C LYS A 194 10.55 19.60 -2.47
N PRO A 195 11.17 20.76 -2.15
CA PRO A 195 12.63 20.85 -2.10
C PRO A 195 13.22 19.77 -1.19
N GLY A 196 14.15 18.97 -1.72
CA GLY A 196 14.75 17.88 -0.97
C GLY A 196 13.86 16.63 -0.86
N LEU A 197 12.81 16.50 -1.69
CA LEU A 197 11.98 15.30 -1.75
C LEU A 197 11.49 15.00 -3.18
N ARG A 198 12.02 13.92 -3.76
CA ARG A 198 11.51 13.30 -4.98
C ARG A 198 10.65 12.10 -4.65
N LEU A 199 9.50 12.02 -5.32
CA LEU A 199 8.70 10.83 -5.41
C LEU A 199 9.09 10.03 -6.66
N VAL A 200 9.23 8.73 -6.51
CA VAL A 200 9.44 7.76 -7.58
C VAL A 200 8.31 6.73 -7.49
N SER A 201 7.43 6.71 -8.49
CA SER A 201 6.36 5.72 -8.63
C SER A 201 6.80 4.68 -9.66
N LEU A 202 7.06 3.46 -9.19
CA LEU A 202 7.49 2.34 -10.02
C LEU A 202 6.27 1.55 -10.51
N ASN A 203 6.40 0.98 -11.70
CA ASN A 203 5.54 -0.08 -12.20
C ASN A 203 6.20 -1.44 -11.88
N THR A 204 6.05 -1.89 -10.65
CA THR A 204 6.62 -3.17 -10.19
C THR A 204 5.94 -4.38 -10.81
N ASN A 205 4.76 -4.21 -11.42
CA ASN A 205 4.06 -5.27 -12.13
C ASN A 205 4.82 -5.80 -13.34
N LEU A 206 5.77 -5.02 -13.88
CA LEU A 206 6.69 -5.48 -14.92
C LEU A 206 7.62 -6.61 -14.43
N TYR A 207 7.79 -6.74 -13.11
CA TYR A 207 8.61 -7.75 -12.45
C TYR A 207 7.77 -8.81 -11.71
N TYR A 208 6.44 -8.71 -11.79
CA TYR A 208 5.53 -9.62 -11.11
C TYR A 208 5.52 -10.98 -11.82
N SER A 209 5.69 -12.07 -11.08
CA SER A 209 5.91 -13.40 -11.67
C SER A 209 4.79 -13.93 -12.58
N PRO A 210 3.50 -13.60 -12.37
CA PRO A 210 2.42 -13.94 -13.30
C PRO A 210 2.43 -13.13 -14.61
N ASN A 211 3.18 -12.03 -14.70
CA ASN A 211 3.24 -11.22 -15.92
C ASN A 211 4.01 -11.96 -17.02
N GLN A 212 3.28 -12.55 -17.97
CA GLN A 212 3.89 -13.30 -19.07
C GLN A 212 4.47 -12.39 -20.15
N VAL A 213 4.10 -11.10 -20.15
CA VAL A 213 4.53 -10.12 -21.16
C VAL A 213 6.00 -9.76 -21.01
N THR A 214 6.54 -9.81 -19.79
CA THR A 214 7.92 -9.40 -19.48
C THR A 214 8.88 -10.56 -19.27
N VAL A 215 8.44 -11.80 -19.49
CA VAL A 215 9.27 -13.00 -19.36
C VAL A 215 10.51 -12.88 -20.26
N ASN A 216 11.67 -13.20 -19.69
CA ASN A 216 13.00 -13.09 -20.32
C ASN A 216 13.45 -11.66 -20.69
N MET A 217 12.76 -10.61 -20.23
CA MET A 217 13.25 -9.24 -20.37
C MET A 217 14.16 -8.88 -19.19
N THR A 218 15.37 -8.41 -19.48
CA THR A 218 16.34 -8.01 -18.44
C THR A 218 15.97 -6.68 -17.78
N ASP A 219 15.41 -5.74 -18.56
CA ASP A 219 14.94 -4.44 -18.08
C ASP A 219 13.65 -4.03 -18.83
N PRO A 220 12.48 -4.61 -18.47
CA PRO A 220 11.21 -4.27 -19.10
C PRO A 220 10.93 -2.77 -19.00
N ALA A 221 10.61 -2.16 -20.16
CA ALA A 221 10.40 -0.73 -20.35
C ALA A 221 11.62 0.19 -20.04
N GLY A 222 12.81 -0.38 -19.78
CA GLY A 222 14.00 0.39 -19.39
C GLY A 222 13.90 1.02 -18.00
N GLN A 223 13.05 0.47 -17.13
CA GLN A 223 12.71 1.06 -15.85
C GLN A 223 13.87 0.99 -14.84
N PHE A 224 14.71 -0.05 -14.86
CA PHE A 224 15.90 -0.10 -14.00
C PHE A 224 16.94 0.93 -14.41
N GLN A 225 17.23 1.05 -15.71
CA GLN A 225 18.11 2.11 -16.21
C GLN A 225 17.57 3.49 -15.80
N TRP A 226 16.27 3.74 -16.03
CA TRP A 226 15.61 5.00 -15.67
C TRP A 226 15.65 5.27 -14.16
N LEU A 227 15.45 4.24 -13.32
CA LEU A 227 15.50 4.36 -11.87
C LEU A 227 16.91 4.72 -11.40
N GLN A 228 17.94 4.06 -11.95
CA GLN A 228 19.32 4.36 -11.62
C GLN A 228 19.67 5.82 -11.95
N GLU A 229 19.31 6.29 -13.14
CA GLU A 229 19.50 7.68 -13.55
C GLU A 229 18.74 8.66 -12.62
N THR A 230 17.50 8.32 -12.25
CA THR A 230 16.67 9.11 -11.33
C THR A 230 17.27 9.20 -9.92
N LEU A 231 17.77 8.09 -9.38
CA LEU A 231 18.39 8.03 -8.06
C LEU A 231 19.76 8.74 -8.03
N GLU A 232 20.55 8.63 -9.10
CA GLU A 232 21.81 9.39 -9.24
C GLU A 232 21.54 10.90 -9.18
N LEU A 233 20.48 11.37 -9.86
CA LEU A 233 20.03 12.76 -9.82
C LEU A 233 19.55 13.20 -8.43
N SER A 234 18.83 12.34 -7.70
CA SER A 234 18.37 12.64 -6.34
C SER A 234 19.49 12.56 -5.29
N ARG A 235 20.48 11.66 -5.46
CA ARG A 235 21.66 11.57 -4.58
C ARG A 235 22.50 12.84 -4.62
N GLN A 236 22.59 13.49 -5.78
CA GLN A 236 23.18 14.82 -5.91
C GLN A 236 22.39 15.92 -5.16
N LYS A 237 21.16 15.63 -4.72
CA LYS A 237 20.18 16.59 -4.17
C LYS A 237 19.67 16.29 -2.75
N MET A 238 20.10 15.19 -2.10
CA MET A 238 19.89 14.84 -0.68
C MET A 238 18.41 14.74 -0.18
N GLU A 239 17.68 13.66 -0.49
CA GLU A 239 16.20 13.51 -0.26
C GLU A 239 15.81 12.25 0.62
N LYS A 240 14.66 12.20 1.37
CA LYS A 240 14.30 11.20 2.46
C LYS A 240 12.84 10.58 2.47
N ASP A 241 12.47 9.59 3.35
CA ASP A 241 11.33 8.58 3.24
C ASP A 241 10.38 8.27 4.51
N ILE A 242 9.43 7.26 4.49
CA ILE A 242 7.95 7.22 4.96
C ILE A 242 7.30 5.92 5.67
N TRP A 243 6.12 5.97 6.44
CA TRP A 243 5.56 4.99 7.50
C TRP A 243 3.99 4.70 7.72
N GLN A 244 3.51 3.60 8.41
CA GLN A 244 2.19 2.84 8.24
C GLN A 244 1.00 2.78 9.34
N PHE A 245 -0.34 2.53 8.98
CA PHE A 245 -1.62 2.31 9.79
C PHE A 245 -2.81 1.46 9.13
N TYR A 246 -3.99 1.17 9.80
CA TYR A 246 -5.11 0.21 9.40
C TYR A 246 -6.63 0.49 9.84
N LEU A 247 -7.61 -0.45 9.63
CA LEU A 247 -9.01 -0.51 10.22
C LEU A 247 -9.52 -1.93 10.60
N ASN A 248 -10.33 -2.06 11.66
CA ASN A 248 -11.07 -3.29 12.06
C ASN A 248 -12.50 -3.40 11.45
N LEU A 249 -12.70 -4.40 10.58
CA LEU A 249 -13.94 -4.60 9.80
C LEU A 249 -15.12 -5.20 10.60
N THR A 250 -14.85 -6.07 11.57
CA THR A 250 -15.90 -6.81 12.31
C THR A 250 -16.73 -5.87 13.19
N GLU A 251 -16.07 -4.95 13.89
CA GLU A 251 -16.73 -3.93 14.72
C GLU A 251 -17.58 -3.00 13.85
N ALA A 252 -17.05 -2.59 12.70
CA ALA A 252 -17.75 -1.70 11.78
C ALA A 252 -19.05 -2.30 11.22
N ASN A 253 -19.05 -3.61 10.94
CA ASN A 253 -20.23 -4.34 10.47
C ASN A 253 -21.27 -4.55 11.58
N LEU A 254 -20.84 -4.93 12.78
CA LEU A 254 -21.75 -5.16 13.92
C LEU A 254 -22.48 -3.88 14.35
N GLU A 255 -21.78 -2.75 14.35
CA GLU A 255 -22.34 -1.48 14.84
C GLU A 255 -23.03 -0.66 13.74
N GLN A 256 -22.94 -1.09 12.48
CA GLN A 256 -23.30 -0.30 11.30
C GLN A 256 -22.69 1.10 11.31
N LYS A 257 -21.47 1.21 11.84
CA LYS A 257 -20.71 2.46 12.00
C LYS A 257 -19.24 2.22 11.69
N SER A 258 -18.68 2.99 10.79
CA SER A 258 -17.26 2.96 10.45
C SER A 258 -16.45 3.86 11.39
N GLU A 259 -16.20 3.43 12.62
CA GLU A 259 -15.27 4.12 13.54
C GLU A 259 -13.82 3.68 13.28
N TRP A 260 -13.11 4.45 12.45
CA TRP A 260 -11.69 4.24 12.22
C TRP A 260 -10.87 4.72 13.44
N LYS A 261 -9.95 3.88 13.90
CA LYS A 261 -9.13 4.10 15.09
C LYS A 261 -7.65 3.95 14.73
N LEU A 262 -6.79 4.70 15.43
CA LEU A 262 -5.34 4.53 15.35
C LEU A 262 -4.98 3.11 15.80
N GLU A 263 -4.32 2.30 14.95
CA GLU A 263 -3.89 0.95 15.34
C GLU A 263 -2.83 0.99 16.41
N TYR A 264 -1.69 1.56 16.04
CA TYR A 264 -0.45 1.56 16.76
C TYR A 264 0.46 2.59 16.11
N ILE A 265 1.27 3.27 16.91
CA ILE A 265 2.41 4.05 16.42
C ILE A 265 3.62 3.11 16.50
N MET A 266 4.30 2.85 15.38
CA MET A 266 5.33 1.79 15.33
C MET A 266 6.47 1.97 16.35
N THR A 267 6.91 3.20 16.57
CA THR A 267 7.92 3.51 17.60
C THR A 267 7.43 3.20 19.02
N GLU A 268 6.19 3.55 19.34
CA GLU A 268 5.58 3.28 20.65
C GLU A 268 5.24 1.80 20.85
N ALA A 269 4.75 1.14 19.80
CA ALA A 269 4.32 -0.25 19.84
C ALA A 269 5.49 -1.21 20.03
N PHE A 270 6.62 -0.93 19.40
CA PHE A 270 7.80 -1.79 19.43
C PHE A 270 8.95 -1.27 20.28
N ASP A 271 8.77 -0.12 20.93
CA ASP A 271 9.78 0.54 21.77
C ASP A 271 11.10 0.72 20.99
N ILE A 272 10.98 1.42 19.84
CA ILE A 272 12.11 1.78 18.97
C ILE A 272 12.15 3.30 18.79
N ASP A 273 13.36 3.86 18.77
CA ASP A 273 13.58 5.32 18.77
C ASP A 273 13.11 5.98 17.48
N ASP A 274 13.38 5.32 16.35
CA ASP A 274 12.99 5.78 15.03
C ASP A 274 12.83 4.62 14.06
N ILE A 275 12.79 5.03 12.81
CA ILE A 275 12.37 4.28 11.66
C ILE A 275 13.51 3.86 10.73
N GLN A 276 14.73 4.18 11.15
CA GLN A 276 15.92 3.96 10.35
C GLN A 276 16.19 2.46 10.21
N PRO A 277 16.89 2.04 9.15
CA PRO A 277 17.19 0.63 8.90
C PRO A 277 17.82 -0.10 10.09
N HIS A 278 18.66 0.58 10.89
CA HIS A 278 19.30 -0.04 12.05
C HIS A 278 18.30 -0.42 13.15
N ASN A 279 17.38 0.48 13.52
CA ASN A 279 16.36 0.22 14.53
C ASN A 279 15.34 -0.82 14.07
N LEU A 280 14.96 -0.79 12.79
CA LEU A 280 14.13 -1.82 12.18
C LEU A 280 14.80 -3.19 12.15
N HIS A 281 16.10 -3.23 11.85
CA HIS A 281 16.86 -4.48 11.87
C HIS A 281 16.97 -5.04 13.29
N GLU A 282 17.23 -4.19 14.29
CA GLU A 282 17.22 -4.61 15.70
C GLU A 282 15.85 -5.14 16.14
N LEU A 283 14.76 -4.53 15.67
CA LEU A 283 13.41 -5.07 15.89
C LEU A 283 13.22 -6.44 15.22
N ALA A 284 13.67 -6.61 13.98
CA ALA A 284 13.59 -7.88 13.28
C ALA A 284 14.38 -8.98 14.01
N LEU A 285 15.54 -8.66 14.60
CA LEU A 285 16.30 -9.59 15.46
C LEU A 285 15.53 -9.98 16.73
N LYS A 286 14.72 -9.09 17.30
CA LYS A 286 13.83 -9.43 18.43
C LYS A 286 12.76 -10.45 18.02
N PHE A 287 12.34 -10.48 16.75
CA PHE A 287 11.35 -11.44 16.28
C PHE A 287 11.89 -12.88 16.27
N GLU A 288 13.18 -13.09 16.00
CA GLU A 288 13.81 -14.41 15.94
C GLU A 288 13.77 -15.18 17.27
N GLN A 289 13.69 -14.48 18.40
CA GLN A 289 13.77 -15.11 19.73
C GLN A 289 12.64 -16.14 19.93
N PRO A 290 12.93 -17.29 20.58
CA PRO A 290 11.88 -18.23 20.97
C PRO A 290 10.82 -17.54 21.82
N GLN A 291 9.53 -17.75 21.51
CA GLN A 291 8.40 -17.14 22.23
C GLN A 291 8.45 -15.59 22.28
N SER A 292 8.93 -14.96 21.19
CA SER A 292 9.01 -13.50 21.09
C SER A 292 7.64 -12.82 21.10
N LYS A 293 7.33 -12.12 22.20
CA LYS A 293 6.16 -11.23 22.31
C LYS A 293 6.16 -10.09 21.28
N ALA A 294 7.35 -9.67 20.83
CA ALA A 294 7.47 -8.67 19.78
C ALA A 294 6.98 -9.24 18.44
N PHE A 295 7.30 -10.51 18.16
CA PHE A 295 6.78 -11.20 16.98
C PHE A 295 5.27 -11.41 17.06
N ASP A 296 4.74 -11.83 18.23
CA ASP A 296 3.29 -12.01 18.39
C ASP A 296 2.53 -10.70 18.13
N LYS A 297 3.08 -9.57 18.62
CA LYS A 297 2.55 -8.24 18.33
C LYS A 297 2.64 -7.90 16.84
N TYR A 298 3.78 -8.14 16.19
CA TYR A 298 3.94 -7.96 14.75
C TYR A 298 2.92 -8.79 13.96
N PHE A 299 2.72 -10.06 14.31
CA PHE A 299 1.82 -10.94 13.58
C PHE A 299 0.35 -10.51 13.72
N ASN A 300 -0.05 -10.02 14.89
CA ASN A 300 -1.38 -9.43 15.08
C ASN A 300 -1.59 -8.21 14.17
N HIS A 301 -0.59 -7.33 14.06
CA HIS A 301 -0.64 -6.17 13.17
C HIS A 301 -0.55 -6.53 11.68
N PHE A 302 0.23 -7.56 11.33
CA PHE A 302 0.27 -8.13 9.98
C PHE A 302 -1.12 -8.59 9.53
N MET A 303 -1.89 -9.17 10.45
CA MET A 303 -3.29 -9.57 10.23
C MET A 303 -4.28 -8.44 10.45
N VAL A 304 -3.83 -7.19 10.61
CA VAL A 304 -4.71 -6.03 10.79
C VAL A 304 -5.65 -6.29 11.99
N ASN A 305 -5.10 -6.81 13.10
CA ASN A 305 -5.79 -7.27 14.31
C ASN A 305 -7.10 -8.05 14.07
N TYR A 306 -7.19 -8.79 12.97
CA TYR A 306 -8.40 -9.50 12.57
C TYR A 306 -8.87 -10.51 13.62
N ASN A 307 -7.95 -11.32 14.16
CA ASN A 307 -8.28 -12.35 15.15
C ASN A 307 -7.06 -12.70 16.02
N PHE A 308 -7.09 -12.28 17.29
CA PHE A 308 -6.06 -12.55 18.30
C PHE A 308 -5.93 -14.04 18.68
N SER A 309 -6.88 -14.90 18.30
CA SER A 309 -6.80 -16.35 18.55
C SER A 309 -5.92 -17.08 17.53
N ILE A 310 -5.59 -16.45 16.40
CA ILE A 310 -4.71 -17.04 15.39
C ILE A 310 -3.27 -16.83 15.84
N THR A 311 -2.56 -17.92 16.14
CA THR A 311 -1.14 -17.87 16.49
C THR A 311 -0.27 -18.31 15.32
N CYS A 312 0.92 -17.73 15.21
CA CYS A 312 1.90 -18.04 14.17
C CYS A 312 3.17 -18.59 14.82
N GLU A 313 3.30 -19.91 14.84
CA GLU A 313 4.44 -20.61 15.43
C GLU A 313 5.14 -21.50 14.40
N GLY A 314 6.32 -22.01 14.76
CA GLY A 314 7.09 -22.94 13.92
C GLY A 314 7.35 -22.40 12.51
N LEU A 315 6.87 -23.12 11.50
CA LEU A 315 7.03 -22.76 10.09
C LEU A 315 6.40 -21.41 9.72
N CYS A 316 5.24 -21.08 10.30
CA CYS A 316 4.59 -19.79 10.04
C CYS A 316 5.51 -18.63 10.46
N LYS A 317 6.02 -18.69 11.70
CA LYS A 317 6.92 -17.67 12.23
C LYS A 317 8.21 -17.58 11.43
N MET A 318 8.78 -18.73 11.06
CA MET A 318 10.00 -18.78 10.24
C MET A 318 9.80 -18.05 8.91
N ILE A 319 8.71 -18.35 8.18
CA ILE A 319 8.42 -17.70 6.90
C ILE A 319 8.33 -16.18 7.07
N GLN A 320 7.60 -15.72 8.08
CA GLN A 320 7.45 -14.29 8.37
C GLN A 320 8.77 -13.62 8.72
N VAL A 321 9.55 -14.21 9.64
CA VAL A 321 10.84 -13.67 10.09
C VAL A 321 11.86 -13.64 8.95
N CYS A 322 11.94 -14.71 8.16
CA CYS A 322 12.82 -14.74 7.00
C CYS A 322 12.43 -13.69 5.96
N ALA A 323 11.14 -13.47 5.71
CA ALA A 323 10.67 -12.46 4.75
C ALA A 323 10.97 -11.03 5.21
N VAL A 324 10.98 -10.77 6.52
CA VAL A 324 11.34 -9.46 7.09
C VAL A 324 12.85 -9.18 6.96
N HIS A 325 13.70 -10.18 7.15
CA HIS A 325 15.17 -10.00 7.13
C HIS A 325 15.80 -10.12 5.75
N PHE A 326 15.26 -10.99 4.90
CA PHE A 326 15.93 -11.46 3.70
C PHE A 326 15.05 -11.21 2.48
N LEU A 327 15.32 -10.10 1.80
CA LEU A 327 14.56 -9.63 0.65
C LEU A 327 15.01 -10.29 -0.66
N ASP A 328 16.25 -10.79 -0.73
CA ASP A 328 16.73 -11.53 -1.89
C ASP A 328 16.46 -13.03 -1.76
N GLN A 329 16.23 -13.68 -2.91
CA GLN A 329 15.83 -15.09 -2.96
C GLN A 329 16.87 -16.03 -2.33
N GLU A 330 18.16 -15.73 -2.51
CA GLU A 330 19.23 -16.61 -2.06
C GLU A 330 19.29 -16.63 -0.53
N THR A 331 19.37 -15.46 0.11
CA THR A 331 19.44 -15.34 1.56
C THR A 331 18.15 -15.78 2.23
N TYR A 332 16.99 -15.51 1.61
CA TYR A 332 15.70 -16.01 2.09
C TYR A 332 15.66 -17.54 2.08
N SER A 333 16.07 -18.17 0.98
CA SER A 333 16.09 -19.64 0.86
C SER A 333 17.04 -20.27 1.89
N GLN A 334 18.19 -19.64 2.13
CA GLN A 334 19.12 -20.07 3.17
C GLN A 334 18.54 -19.94 4.59
N CYS A 335 17.76 -18.88 4.86
CA CYS A 335 17.06 -18.69 6.13
C CYS A 335 16.05 -19.80 6.38
N ILE A 336 15.21 -20.11 5.39
CA ILE A 336 14.22 -21.19 5.49
C ILE A 336 14.91 -22.56 5.69
N ALA A 337 15.97 -22.85 4.92
CA ALA A 337 16.66 -24.13 4.94
C ALA A 337 17.37 -24.46 6.28
N LYS A 338 17.82 -23.45 7.04
CA LYS A 338 18.46 -23.65 8.36
C LYS A 338 17.54 -24.28 9.40
N SER A 339 16.25 -24.34 9.12
CA SER A 339 15.22 -24.75 10.08
C SER A 339 14.86 -26.24 10.01
N GLY A 340 15.48 -27.00 9.11
CA GLY A 340 15.32 -28.46 9.01
C GLY A 340 13.97 -28.93 8.45
N VAL A 341 13.33 -28.13 7.60
CA VAL A 341 12.19 -28.55 6.76
C VAL A 341 12.68 -28.97 5.39
#